data_AF-A0A9D5B599-F1
#
_entry.id   AF-A0A9D5B599-F1
#
_cell.length_a   1.000
_cell.length_b   1.000
_cell.length_c   1.000
_cell.angle_alpha   90.00
_cell.angle_beta   90.00
_cell.angle_gamma   90.00
#
_symmetry.space_group_name_H-M   'P 1'
#
loop_
_entity.id
_entity.type
_entity.pdbx_description
1 polymer ?
#
loop_
_entity_poly.entity_id
_entity_poly.type
_entity_poly.pdbx_seq_one_letter_code
_entity_poly.pdbx_strand_id
1 'polypeptide(L)'
;MASRKTIRINFVVVSPQLKDLVSELPDHAQFIKRHGSILDLVTTDFKEDMMRVLFQFFDPKHHCFTFPDYQLVPTLEEFSRLLGIPVLDQTPFSGLEKIPKSEEVAMALHLTKSDIETNWVTRSGVKGLLAKFLMNKAREFLKVRDVHAFEDVLALLIYGLVLFPNPDQFIDMNAIKIFLTHNLVPTVLGDILHSLHTRTMKRQGTLMCCIPLLSRWFISHLPQSVLKNEQNLKWSQRIMSLSHSDICWCPQFKENVTIIDRCGEFPNVPLLGIRGGISCNPALALRQFGYARRDGPHEIIIQGIVFDYDSDSQGLRQRFVRAWGMSDC
;
A
#
# COMPACT_ATOMS: atom_id res chain seq x y z
N MET A 1 -8.22 28.85 20.36
CA MET A 1 -7.98 27.86 19.29
C MET A 1 -6.49 27.54 19.25
N ALA A 2 -6.08 26.34 19.68
CA ALA A 2 -4.68 25.93 19.55
C ALA A 2 -4.35 25.77 18.06
N SER A 3 -3.37 26.52 17.56
CA SER A 3 -2.82 26.32 16.22
C SER A 3 -2.34 24.87 16.10
N ARG A 4 -3.01 24.05 15.28
CA ARG A 4 -2.49 22.73 14.89
C ARG A 4 -1.19 22.98 14.13
N LYS A 5 -0.05 22.73 14.78
CA LYS A 5 1.25 22.76 14.11
C LYS A 5 1.22 21.72 12.99
N THR A 6 1.37 22.19 11.75
CA THR A 6 1.42 21.35 10.55
C THR A 6 2.54 20.32 10.68
N ILE A 7 2.21 19.04 10.47
CA ILE A 7 3.18 17.96 10.51
C ILE A 7 4.00 18.00 9.22
N ARG A 8 5.33 18.05 9.34
CA ARG A 8 6.26 18.05 8.19
C ARG A 8 6.65 16.62 7.84
N ILE A 9 6.25 16.17 6.65
CA ILE A 9 6.61 14.85 6.12
C ILE A 9 7.25 14.95 4.75
N ASN A 10 8.14 14.01 4.47
CA ASN A 10 8.71 13.77 3.14
C ASN A 10 8.12 12.48 2.56
N PHE A 11 8.11 12.36 1.24
CA PHE A 11 7.68 11.16 0.54
C PHE A 11 8.86 10.52 -0.18
N VAL A 12 8.79 9.21 -0.37
CA VAL A 12 9.66 8.52 -1.32
C VAL A 12 9.07 8.71 -2.71
N VAL A 13 9.89 9.20 -3.63
CA VAL A 13 9.52 9.39 -5.03
C VAL A 13 10.06 8.22 -5.85
N VAL A 14 9.28 7.78 -6.84
CA VAL A 14 9.68 6.71 -7.75
C VAL A 14 10.92 7.15 -8.55
N SER A 15 11.95 6.31 -8.57
CA SER A 15 13.22 6.67 -9.21
C SER A 15 13.06 6.80 -10.73
N PRO A 16 13.73 7.78 -11.38
CA PRO A 16 13.71 7.90 -12.84
C PRO A 16 14.14 6.63 -13.55
N GLN A 17 15.13 5.92 -13.00
CA GLN A 17 15.64 4.65 -13.55
C GLN A 17 14.56 3.56 -13.65
N LEU A 18 13.63 3.51 -12.68
CA LEU A 18 12.50 2.57 -12.72
C LEU A 18 11.46 3.01 -13.76
N LYS A 19 11.20 4.32 -13.88
CA LYS A 19 10.30 4.86 -14.92
C LYS A 19 10.83 4.59 -16.32
N ASP A 20 12.14 4.79 -16.52
CA ASP A 20 12.83 4.49 -17.77
C ASP A 20 12.67 3.01 -18.11
N LEU A 21 12.92 2.12 -17.15
CA LEU A 21 12.76 0.68 -17.34
C LEU A 21 11.31 0.28 -17.69
N VAL A 22 10.31 0.89 -17.05
CA VAL A 22 8.89 0.67 -17.40
C VAL A 22 8.59 1.13 -18.83
N SER A 23 9.19 2.23 -19.30
CA SER A 23 8.99 2.71 -20.67
C SER A 23 9.59 1.80 -21.75
N GLU A 24 10.50 0.89 -21.36
CA GLU A 24 11.07 -0.13 -22.24
C GLU A 24 10.10 -1.32 -22.47
N LEU A 25 9.01 -1.43 -21.70
CA LEU A 25 8.01 -2.49 -21.84
C LEU A 25 7.13 -2.22 -23.09
N PRO A 26 7.11 -3.11 -24.11
CA PRO A 26 6.43 -2.84 -25.38
C PRO A 26 4.89 -2.94 -25.29
N ASP A 27 4.38 -3.81 -24.42
CA ASP A 27 2.95 -4.03 -24.20
C ASP A 27 2.70 -4.26 -22.70
N HIS A 28 1.69 -3.59 -22.16
CA HIS A 28 1.33 -3.67 -20.75
C HIS A 28 0.28 -4.75 -20.47
N ALA A 29 -0.42 -5.27 -21.49
CA ALA A 29 -1.56 -6.16 -21.29
C ALA A 29 -1.19 -7.47 -20.56
N GLN A 30 -0.06 -8.09 -20.94
CA GLN A 30 0.40 -9.31 -20.30
C GLN A 30 0.93 -9.07 -18.89
N PHE A 31 1.65 -7.98 -18.68
CA PHE A 31 2.08 -7.57 -17.34
C PHE A 31 0.87 -7.38 -16.43
N ILE A 32 -0.15 -6.63 -16.87
CA ILE A 32 -1.36 -6.36 -16.09
C ILE A 32 -2.08 -7.67 -15.75
N LYS A 33 -2.17 -8.60 -16.71
CA LYS A 33 -2.80 -9.90 -16.49
C LYS A 33 -2.09 -10.73 -15.41
N ARG A 34 -0.76 -10.63 -15.28
CA ARG A 34 0.04 -11.42 -14.34
C ARG A 34 0.24 -10.75 -12.98
N HIS A 35 0.49 -9.45 -12.97
CA HIS A 35 0.93 -8.71 -11.80
C HIS A 35 -0.05 -7.62 -11.37
N GLY A 36 -1.19 -7.51 -12.05
CA GLY A 36 -2.15 -6.43 -11.84
C GLY A 36 -1.64 -5.09 -12.39
N SER A 37 -2.40 -4.03 -12.10
CA SER A 37 -2.16 -2.66 -12.54
C SER A 37 -1.04 -1.95 -11.73
N ILE A 38 -0.05 -2.68 -11.21
CA ILE A 38 1.02 -2.09 -10.40
C ILE A 38 1.96 -1.18 -11.22
N LEU A 39 2.00 -1.32 -12.55
CA LEU A 39 2.72 -0.39 -13.45
C LEU A 39 2.19 1.04 -13.33
N ASP A 40 0.88 1.20 -13.12
CA ASP A 40 0.24 2.52 -12.99
C ASP A 40 0.81 3.32 -11.81
N LEU A 41 1.34 2.63 -10.79
CA LEU A 41 1.97 3.25 -9.63
C LEU A 41 3.34 3.86 -9.94
N VAL A 42 3.99 3.41 -11.01
CA VAL A 42 5.27 3.94 -11.51
C VAL A 42 5.03 5.08 -12.49
N THR A 43 4.06 4.91 -13.39
CA THR A 43 3.80 5.84 -14.50
C THR A 43 2.98 7.06 -14.08
N THR A 44 2.15 6.93 -13.04
CA THR A 44 1.31 8.04 -12.55
C THR A 44 2.01 8.79 -11.43
N ASP A 45 2.48 10.01 -11.73
CA ASP A 45 2.97 10.90 -10.69
C ASP A 45 1.86 11.33 -9.73
N PHE A 46 2.16 11.33 -8.43
CA PHE A 46 1.29 11.90 -7.42
C PHE A 46 1.67 13.36 -7.13
N LYS A 47 0.70 14.14 -6.66
CA LYS A 47 0.94 15.54 -6.26
C LYS A 47 1.37 15.57 -4.79
N GLU A 48 2.66 15.81 -4.52
CA GLU A 48 3.19 15.87 -3.15
C GLU A 48 2.38 16.81 -2.24
N ASP A 49 2.07 18.02 -2.70
CA ASP A 49 1.32 18.99 -1.91
C ASP A 49 -0.07 18.49 -1.51
N MET A 50 -0.74 17.73 -2.39
CA MET A 50 -2.01 17.08 -2.08
C MET A 50 -1.82 16.06 -0.96
N MET A 51 -0.79 15.22 -1.07
CA MET A 51 -0.50 14.20 -0.07
C MET A 51 -0.10 14.81 1.28
N ARG A 52 0.60 15.95 1.29
CA ARG A 52 0.93 16.67 2.54
C ARG A 52 -0.32 17.16 3.23
N VAL A 53 -1.30 17.65 2.47
CA VAL A 53 -2.59 18.11 2.98
C VAL A 53 -3.41 16.92 3.48
N LEU A 54 -3.57 15.86 2.67
CA LEU A 54 -4.28 14.64 3.04
C LEU A 54 -3.74 14.05 4.36
N PHE A 55 -2.42 13.99 4.50
CA PHE A 55 -1.77 13.50 5.71
C PHE A 55 -2.20 14.25 6.98
N GLN A 56 -2.49 15.56 6.90
CA GLN A 56 -2.93 16.33 8.07
C GLN A 56 -4.31 15.89 8.59
N PHE A 57 -5.09 15.17 7.77
CA PHE A 57 -6.40 14.63 8.16
C PHE A 57 -6.34 13.20 8.67
N PHE A 58 -5.16 12.57 8.69
CA PHE A 58 -5.04 11.23 9.25
C PHE A 58 -5.34 11.26 10.76
N ASP A 59 -6.32 10.46 11.17
CA ASP A 59 -6.77 10.29 12.54
C ASP A 59 -6.14 9.02 13.13
N PRO A 60 -5.10 9.14 13.98
CA PRO A 60 -4.41 7.99 14.54
C PRO A 60 -5.26 7.21 15.56
N LYS A 61 -6.41 7.73 16.01
CA LYS A 61 -7.30 7.01 16.94
C LYS A 61 -8.18 5.99 16.23
N HIS A 62 -8.64 6.34 15.02
CA HIS A 62 -9.58 5.53 14.24
C HIS A 62 -8.94 4.94 12.97
N HIS A 63 -7.67 5.26 12.69
CA HIS A 63 -6.90 4.81 11.53
C HIS A 63 -7.57 5.14 10.18
N CYS A 64 -8.19 6.31 10.10
CA CYS A 64 -8.89 6.82 8.93
C CYS A 64 -8.48 8.27 8.62
N PHE A 65 -9.01 8.85 7.55
CA PHE A 65 -8.91 10.28 7.27
C PHE A 65 -10.19 10.97 7.70
N THR A 66 -10.09 11.86 8.70
CA THR A 66 -11.23 12.59 9.28
C THR A 66 -11.19 14.04 8.81
N PHE A 67 -12.13 14.40 7.94
CA PHE A 67 -12.40 15.77 7.48
C PHE A 67 -13.51 16.40 8.35
N PRO A 68 -13.78 17.70 8.24
CA PRO A 68 -14.81 18.36 9.06
C PRO A 68 -16.20 17.69 8.96
N ASP A 69 -16.61 17.32 7.74
CA ASP A 69 -17.98 16.85 7.46
C ASP A 69 -18.08 15.37 7.08
N TYR A 70 -16.95 14.69 6.89
CA TYR A 70 -16.92 13.32 6.40
C TYR A 70 -15.63 12.57 6.79
N GLN A 71 -15.66 11.26 6.63
CA GLN A 71 -14.50 10.39 6.81
C GLN A 71 -14.26 9.58 5.55
N LEU A 72 -12.99 9.27 5.27
CA LEU A 72 -12.58 8.32 4.25
C LEU A 72 -11.64 7.30 4.87
N VAL A 73 -11.80 6.03 4.52
CA VAL A 73 -10.94 4.93 4.97
C VAL A 73 -10.48 4.14 3.75
N PRO A 74 -9.16 3.96 3.54
CA PRO A 74 -8.70 3.04 2.52
C PRO A 74 -9.06 1.60 2.93
N THR A 75 -9.66 0.86 2.00
CA THR A 75 -10.18 -0.49 2.24
C THR A 75 -9.48 -1.54 1.37
N LEU A 76 -9.61 -2.81 1.77
CA LEU A 76 -9.03 -3.92 1.02
C LEU A 76 -9.64 -4.00 -0.38
N GLU A 77 -10.95 -3.78 -0.49
CA GLU A 77 -11.74 -3.90 -1.70
C GLU A 77 -11.39 -2.79 -2.71
N GLU A 78 -11.20 -1.56 -2.24
CA GLU A 78 -10.75 -0.45 -3.08
C GLU A 78 -9.32 -0.67 -3.58
N PHE A 79 -8.41 -1.10 -2.70
CA PHE A 79 -7.02 -1.35 -3.09
C PHE A 79 -6.91 -2.54 -4.03
N SER A 80 -7.67 -3.61 -3.77
CA SER A 80 -7.77 -4.76 -4.65
C SER A 80 -8.18 -4.35 -6.06
N ARG A 81 -9.20 -3.50 -6.19
CA ARG A 81 -9.62 -2.98 -7.49
C ARG A 81 -8.58 -2.08 -8.14
N LEU A 82 -8.01 -1.12 -7.40
CA LEU A 82 -7.01 -0.18 -7.93
C LEU A 82 -5.77 -0.90 -8.45
N LEU A 83 -5.41 -2.01 -7.81
CA LEU A 83 -4.27 -2.85 -8.18
C LEU A 83 -4.64 -3.94 -9.19
N GLY A 84 -5.92 -4.25 -9.40
CA GLY A 84 -6.33 -5.42 -10.18
C GLY A 84 -5.85 -6.75 -9.59
N ILE A 85 -5.64 -6.80 -8.27
CA ILE A 85 -5.15 -7.98 -7.54
C ILE A 85 -6.21 -8.36 -6.50
N PRO A 86 -6.72 -9.60 -6.48
CA PRO A 86 -7.73 -10.01 -5.51
C PRO A 86 -7.20 -10.00 -4.07
N VAL A 87 -8.10 -9.80 -3.11
CA VAL A 87 -7.86 -10.20 -1.72
C VAL A 87 -7.99 -11.73 -1.68
N LEU A 88 -6.92 -12.42 -1.29
CA LEU A 88 -6.90 -13.88 -1.29
C LEU A 88 -7.35 -14.39 0.10
N ASP A 89 -8.15 -15.46 0.09
CA ASP A 89 -8.52 -16.24 1.29
C ASP A 89 -7.30 -17.07 1.74
N GLN A 90 -6.30 -16.35 2.23
CA GLN A 90 -5.07 -16.89 2.79
C GLN A 90 -4.51 -15.90 3.81
N THR A 91 -3.77 -16.41 4.78
CA THR A 91 -3.07 -15.55 5.74
C THR A 91 -2.16 -14.55 5.01
N PRO A 92 -2.30 -13.23 5.23
CA PRO A 92 -1.39 -12.24 4.67
C PRO A 92 0.04 -12.40 5.16
N PHE A 93 0.96 -11.67 4.52
CA PHE A 93 2.32 -11.59 5.03
C PHE A 93 2.30 -11.19 6.50
N SER A 94 2.94 -12.03 7.30
CA SER A 94 3.07 -11.92 8.74
C SER A 94 4.46 -11.49 9.15
N GLY A 95 5.45 -11.62 8.26
CA GLY A 95 6.88 -11.51 8.49
C GLY A 95 7.48 -12.65 9.34
N LEU A 96 6.68 -13.67 9.67
CA LEU A 96 7.13 -14.90 10.34
C LEU A 96 7.47 -16.00 9.32
N GLU A 97 7.29 -15.73 8.03
CA GLU A 97 7.62 -16.66 6.95
C GLU A 97 9.11 -16.97 6.97
N LYS A 98 9.44 -18.21 6.62
CA LYS A 98 10.82 -18.63 6.40
C LYS A 98 11.44 -17.78 5.29
N ILE A 99 12.75 -17.57 5.38
CA ILE A 99 13.51 -16.97 4.28
C ILE A 99 13.44 -17.95 3.10
N PRO A 100 13.00 -17.51 1.90
CA PRO A 100 12.94 -18.37 0.73
C PRO A 100 14.34 -18.86 0.34
N LYS A 101 14.40 -20.06 -0.22
CA LYS A 101 15.63 -20.65 -0.73
C LYS A 101 16.11 -19.90 -1.97
N SER A 102 17.42 -19.98 -2.26
CA SER A 102 18.03 -19.39 -3.46
C SER A 102 17.28 -19.79 -4.72
N GLU A 103 16.92 -21.07 -4.81
CA GLU A 103 16.26 -21.72 -5.94
C GLU A 103 14.85 -21.19 -6.16
N GLU A 104 14.10 -20.91 -5.09
CA GLU A 104 12.74 -20.38 -5.16
C GLU A 104 12.75 -18.96 -5.76
N VAL A 105 13.67 -18.11 -5.28
CA VAL A 105 13.83 -16.75 -5.81
C VAL A 105 14.37 -16.78 -7.24
N ALA A 106 15.35 -17.65 -7.52
CA ALA A 106 15.92 -17.82 -8.84
C ALA A 106 14.87 -18.23 -9.87
N MET A 107 14.04 -19.23 -9.54
CA MET A 107 12.96 -19.70 -10.39
C MET A 107 11.92 -18.61 -10.66
N ALA A 108 11.51 -17.86 -9.63
CA ALA A 108 10.53 -16.78 -9.78
C ALA A 108 11.01 -15.61 -10.63
N LEU A 109 12.34 -15.43 -10.76
CA LEU A 109 12.96 -14.34 -11.51
C LEU A 109 13.64 -14.81 -12.82
N HIS A 110 13.51 -16.09 -13.17
CA HIS A 110 14.19 -16.71 -14.32
C HIS A 110 15.71 -16.57 -14.30
N LEU A 111 16.28 -16.51 -13.09
CA LEU A 111 17.72 -16.40 -12.84
C LEU A 111 18.30 -17.76 -12.43
N THR A 112 19.63 -17.86 -12.38
CA THR A 112 20.28 -19.04 -11.81
C THR A 112 20.36 -18.92 -10.29
N LYS A 113 20.45 -20.07 -9.60
CA LYS A 113 20.77 -20.11 -8.17
C LYS A 113 22.02 -19.29 -7.83
N SER A 114 23.06 -19.40 -8.68
CA SER A 114 24.33 -18.68 -8.50
C SER A 114 24.16 -17.16 -8.61
N ASP A 115 23.33 -16.67 -9.55
CA ASP A 115 23.01 -15.24 -9.66
C ASP A 115 22.45 -14.71 -8.34
N ILE A 116 21.55 -15.46 -7.71
CA ILE A 116 20.95 -15.08 -6.43
C ILE A 116 21.97 -15.17 -5.29
N GLU A 117 22.73 -16.26 -5.20
CA GLU A 117 23.69 -16.49 -4.13
C GLU A 117 24.82 -15.47 -4.08
N THR A 118 25.32 -15.08 -5.24
CA THR A 118 26.41 -14.11 -5.37
C THR A 118 25.96 -12.66 -5.16
N ASN A 119 24.67 -12.35 -5.33
CA ASN A 119 24.14 -10.98 -5.24
C ASN A 119 23.31 -10.72 -3.98
N TRP A 120 23.16 -11.70 -3.10
CA TRP A 120 22.58 -11.45 -1.79
C TRP A 120 23.46 -10.55 -0.94
N VAL A 121 22.88 -9.44 -0.51
CA VAL A 121 23.54 -8.50 0.39
C VAL A 121 22.69 -8.28 1.62
N THR A 122 23.36 -7.93 2.72
CA THR A 122 22.70 -7.52 3.97
C THR A 122 22.91 -6.02 4.14
N ARG A 123 21.82 -5.26 4.28
CA ARG A 123 21.82 -3.83 4.55
C ARG A 123 21.00 -3.59 5.81
N SER A 124 21.58 -2.87 6.77
CA SER A 124 20.90 -2.53 8.04
C SER A 124 20.29 -3.74 8.77
N GLY A 125 20.98 -4.89 8.72
CA GLY A 125 20.54 -6.13 9.35
C GLY A 125 19.52 -6.95 8.55
N VAL A 126 19.08 -6.49 7.37
CA VAL A 126 18.11 -7.20 6.52
C VAL A 126 18.74 -7.68 5.22
N LYS A 127 18.51 -8.95 4.87
CA LYS A 127 18.96 -9.57 3.62
C LYS A 127 18.08 -9.11 2.45
N GLY A 128 18.62 -9.10 1.24
CA GLY A 128 17.87 -8.72 0.03
C GLY A 128 18.75 -8.60 -1.19
N LEU A 129 18.27 -7.90 -2.21
CA LEU A 129 18.93 -7.69 -3.50
C LEU A 129 19.03 -6.21 -3.84
N LEU A 130 20.12 -5.80 -4.48
CA LEU A 130 20.24 -4.42 -4.98
C LEU A 130 19.36 -4.20 -6.22
N ALA A 131 18.66 -3.08 -6.27
CA ALA A 131 17.84 -2.72 -7.43
C ALA A 131 18.66 -2.66 -8.71
N LYS A 132 19.89 -2.12 -8.64
CA LYS A 132 20.81 -2.06 -9.78
C LYS A 132 21.08 -3.43 -10.41
N PHE A 133 21.22 -4.47 -9.59
CA PHE A 133 21.42 -5.84 -10.09
C PHE A 133 20.18 -6.31 -10.85
N LEU A 134 18.99 -6.18 -10.26
CA LEU A 134 17.74 -6.58 -10.89
C LEU A 134 17.44 -5.77 -12.16
N MET A 135 17.67 -4.46 -12.16
CA MET A 135 17.51 -3.61 -13.36
C MET A 135 18.44 -4.03 -14.50
N ASN A 136 19.67 -4.44 -14.19
CA ASN A 136 20.59 -4.96 -15.20
C ASN A 136 20.07 -6.28 -15.79
N LYS A 137 19.61 -7.21 -14.94
CA LYS A 137 19.00 -8.47 -15.37
C LYS A 137 17.75 -8.26 -16.22
N ALA A 138 16.89 -7.32 -15.83
CA ALA A 138 15.72 -6.95 -16.63
C ALA A 138 16.12 -6.51 -18.05
N ARG A 139 17.11 -5.63 -18.19
CA ARG A 139 17.60 -5.20 -19.51
C ARG A 139 18.29 -6.32 -20.30
N GLU A 140 18.95 -7.26 -19.63
CA GLU A 140 19.49 -8.47 -20.28
C GLU A 140 18.37 -9.31 -20.89
N PHE A 141 17.27 -9.53 -20.16
CA PHE A 141 16.10 -10.25 -20.68
C PHE A 141 15.46 -9.56 -21.89
N LEU A 142 15.33 -8.23 -21.87
CA LEU A 142 14.84 -7.49 -23.03
C LEU A 142 15.73 -7.68 -24.28
N LYS A 143 17.07 -7.68 -24.12
CA LYS A 143 18.01 -7.89 -25.23
C LYS A 143 17.83 -9.26 -25.91
N VAL A 144 17.57 -10.29 -25.11
CA VAL A 144 17.30 -11.65 -25.63
C VAL A 144 15.83 -11.89 -25.96
N ARG A 145 14.99 -10.85 -25.87
CA ARG A 145 13.54 -10.87 -26.12
C ARG A 145 12.75 -11.79 -25.20
N ASP A 146 13.28 -12.06 -24.00
CA ASP A 146 12.53 -12.75 -22.95
C ASP A 146 11.69 -11.75 -22.16
N VAL A 147 10.57 -11.34 -22.75
CA VAL A 147 9.64 -10.40 -22.13
C VAL A 147 9.04 -11.01 -20.86
N HIS A 148 8.88 -12.33 -20.82
CA HIS A 148 8.26 -12.99 -19.66
C HIS A 148 9.11 -12.78 -18.41
N ALA A 149 10.39 -13.10 -18.50
CA ALA A 149 11.35 -12.92 -17.41
C ALA A 149 11.58 -11.46 -17.05
N PHE A 150 11.59 -10.57 -18.06
CA PHE A 150 11.65 -9.13 -17.83
C PHE A 150 10.50 -8.64 -16.93
N GLU A 151 9.26 -9.02 -17.24
CA GLU A 151 8.08 -8.59 -16.48
C GLU A 151 8.13 -9.08 -15.02
N ASP A 152 8.57 -10.32 -14.76
CA ASP A 152 8.66 -10.85 -13.39
C ASP A 152 9.73 -10.11 -12.57
N VAL A 153 10.89 -9.80 -13.17
CA VAL A 153 11.93 -8.97 -12.52
C VAL A 153 11.45 -7.54 -12.30
N LEU A 154 10.75 -6.95 -13.27
CA LEU A 154 10.15 -5.63 -13.17
C LEU A 154 9.10 -5.56 -12.06
N ALA A 155 8.26 -6.60 -11.93
CA ALA A 155 7.29 -6.71 -10.86
C ALA A 155 7.97 -6.71 -9.49
N LEU A 156 9.03 -7.50 -9.28
CA LEU A 156 9.77 -7.49 -8.02
C LEU A 156 10.41 -6.11 -7.72
N LEU A 157 10.93 -5.43 -8.75
CA LEU A 157 11.42 -4.06 -8.60
C LEU A 157 10.32 -3.10 -8.11
N ILE A 158 9.10 -3.20 -8.65
CA ILE A 158 7.96 -2.38 -8.21
C ILE A 158 7.55 -2.73 -6.77
N TYR A 159 7.58 -4.00 -6.39
CA TYR A 159 7.35 -4.43 -5.00
C TYR A 159 8.33 -3.77 -4.03
N GLY A 160 9.64 -3.85 -4.30
CA GLY A 160 10.65 -3.33 -3.37
C GLY A 160 10.89 -1.82 -3.42
N LEU A 161 10.56 -1.15 -4.53
CA LEU A 161 10.86 0.29 -4.72
C LEU A 161 9.64 1.19 -4.62
N VAL A 162 8.43 0.67 -4.83
CA VAL A 162 7.20 1.46 -4.88
C VAL A 162 6.18 1.01 -3.84
N LEU A 163 5.93 -0.30 -3.74
CA LEU A 163 4.95 -0.84 -2.78
C LEU A 163 5.51 -0.82 -1.36
N PHE A 164 6.76 -1.26 -1.19
CA PHE A 164 7.48 -1.31 0.09
C PHE A 164 8.82 -0.56 0.00
N PRO A 165 8.79 0.76 -0.23
CA PRO A 165 9.99 1.52 -0.58
C PRO A 165 11.08 1.45 0.50
N ASN A 166 12.33 1.34 0.04
CA ASN A 166 13.53 1.36 0.86
C ASN A 166 14.48 2.48 0.37
N PRO A 167 15.11 3.26 1.28
CA PRO A 167 15.99 4.37 0.87
C PRO A 167 17.24 3.92 0.10
N ASP A 168 17.69 2.68 0.26
CA ASP A 168 18.99 2.22 -0.23
C ASP A 168 18.96 1.64 -1.66
N GLN A 169 17.88 1.88 -2.43
CA GLN A 169 17.63 1.23 -3.73
C GLN A 169 17.79 -0.30 -3.60
N PHE A 170 17.12 -0.85 -2.60
CA PHE A 170 17.32 -2.20 -2.09
C PHE A 170 15.97 -2.90 -1.95
N ILE A 171 15.88 -4.10 -2.49
CA ILE A 171 14.69 -4.94 -2.43
C ILE A 171 14.88 -5.86 -1.24
N ASP A 172 14.21 -5.49 -0.15
CA ASP A 172 14.21 -6.19 1.13
C ASP A 172 13.61 -7.61 1.00
N MET A 173 14.11 -8.57 1.79
CA MET A 173 13.56 -9.92 1.88
C MET A 173 12.05 -9.96 2.13
N ASN A 174 11.50 -9.01 2.88
CA ASN A 174 10.06 -8.90 3.09
C ASN A 174 9.32 -8.63 1.77
N ALA A 175 9.82 -7.72 0.93
CA ALA A 175 9.25 -7.48 -0.40
C ALA A 175 9.34 -8.72 -1.29
N ILE A 176 10.45 -9.47 -1.23
CA ILE A 176 10.62 -10.75 -1.94
C ILE A 176 9.60 -11.79 -1.46
N LYS A 177 9.40 -11.94 -0.14
CA LYS A 177 8.39 -12.85 0.43
C LYS A 177 6.97 -12.49 -0.01
N ILE A 178 6.64 -11.20 -0.01
CA ILE A 178 5.31 -10.73 -0.43
C ILE A 178 5.10 -10.97 -1.93
N PHE A 179 6.13 -10.76 -2.75
CA PHE A 179 6.12 -11.10 -4.17
C PHE A 179 5.85 -12.59 -4.41
N LEU A 180 6.52 -13.48 -3.67
CA LEU A 180 6.36 -14.93 -3.81
C LEU A 180 5.02 -15.47 -3.29
N THR A 181 4.40 -14.81 -2.32
CA THR A 181 3.11 -15.24 -1.72
C THR A 181 1.89 -14.71 -2.48
N HIS A 182 2.08 -13.73 -3.36
CA HIS A 182 1.04 -13.08 -4.16
C HIS A 182 -0.12 -12.46 -3.35
N ASN A 183 -0.02 -12.35 -2.01
CA ASN A 183 -1.03 -11.73 -1.14
C ASN A 183 -0.73 -10.26 -0.83
N LEU A 184 -0.65 -9.42 -1.86
CA LEU A 184 -0.18 -8.04 -1.71
C LEU A 184 -1.15 -7.13 -0.93
N VAL A 185 -2.45 -7.25 -1.20
CA VAL A 185 -3.45 -6.21 -0.85
C VAL A 185 -3.56 -5.95 0.66
N PRO A 186 -3.70 -6.97 1.53
CA PRO A 186 -3.80 -6.72 2.97
C PRO A 186 -2.50 -6.13 3.55
N THR A 187 -1.36 -6.57 3.03
CA THR A 187 -0.05 -6.14 3.51
C THR A 187 0.29 -4.72 3.10
N VAL A 188 0.00 -4.31 1.86
CA VAL A 188 0.23 -2.92 1.43
C VAL A 188 -0.71 -1.95 2.16
N LEU A 189 -1.97 -2.32 2.41
CA LEU A 189 -2.88 -1.50 3.20
C LEU A 189 -2.39 -1.35 4.65
N GLY A 190 -2.00 -2.46 5.27
CA GLY A 190 -1.42 -2.47 6.61
C GLY A 190 -0.16 -1.61 6.71
N ASP A 191 0.75 -1.73 5.74
CA ASP A 191 2.00 -0.97 5.73
C ASP A 191 1.79 0.54 5.54
N ILE A 192 0.83 0.94 4.69
CA ILE A 192 0.44 2.34 4.53
C ILE A 192 -0.15 2.89 5.82
N LEU A 193 -1.17 2.24 6.38
CA LEU A 193 -1.83 2.71 7.59
C LEU A 193 -0.87 2.77 8.79
N HIS A 194 -0.02 1.75 8.92
CA HIS A 194 1.00 1.69 9.96
C HIS A 194 2.00 2.84 9.80
N SER A 195 2.52 3.07 8.59
CA SER A 195 3.43 4.18 8.29
C SER A 195 2.80 5.55 8.56
N LEU A 196 1.53 5.74 8.21
CA LEU A 196 0.77 6.96 8.52
C LEU A 196 0.65 7.17 10.03
N HIS A 197 0.30 6.12 10.78
CA HIS A 197 0.21 6.17 12.24
C HIS A 197 1.57 6.54 12.85
N THR A 198 2.63 5.80 12.55
CA THR A 198 3.96 6.04 13.11
C THR A 198 4.44 7.47 12.83
N ARG A 199 4.23 8.00 11.61
CA ARG A 199 4.65 9.36 11.26
C ARG A 199 3.77 10.43 11.88
N THR A 200 2.49 10.16 12.08
CA THR A 200 1.59 11.09 12.78
C THR A 200 2.00 11.22 14.24
N MET A 201 2.30 10.10 14.90
CA MET A 201 2.77 10.09 16.29
C MET A 201 4.14 10.77 16.46
N LYS A 202 5.07 10.54 15.52
CA LYS A 202 6.40 11.20 15.53
C LYS A 202 6.36 12.66 15.08
N ARG A 203 5.30 13.10 14.40
CA ARG A 203 5.11 14.45 13.82
C ARG A 203 6.22 14.91 12.86
N GLN A 204 7.02 13.98 12.34
CA GLN A 204 8.07 14.26 11.36
C GLN A 204 8.60 13.00 10.66
N GLY A 205 9.34 13.22 9.57
CA GLY A 205 10.14 12.21 8.88
C GLY A 205 9.59 11.83 7.51
N THR A 206 10.10 10.71 6.96
CA THR A 206 9.72 10.24 5.63
C THR A 206 8.69 9.11 5.70
N LEU A 207 7.59 9.22 4.96
CA LEU A 207 6.65 8.11 4.79
C LEU A 207 7.27 7.06 3.87
N MET A 208 7.51 5.87 4.43
CA MET A 208 8.14 4.74 3.75
C MET A 208 7.08 3.70 3.39
N CYS A 209 6.08 4.11 2.60
CA CYS A 209 4.98 3.25 2.14
C CYS A 209 4.55 3.67 0.72
N CYS A 210 3.60 2.94 0.12
CA CYS A 210 3.15 3.21 -1.24
C CYS A 210 2.26 4.47 -1.36
N ILE A 211 2.91 5.63 -1.48
CA ILE A 211 2.24 6.93 -1.69
C ILE A 211 1.47 7.02 -3.02
N PRO A 212 1.97 6.50 -4.16
CA PRO A 212 1.21 6.50 -5.42
C PRO A 212 -0.15 5.80 -5.30
N LEU A 213 -0.20 4.65 -4.61
CA LEU A 213 -1.45 3.92 -4.39
C LEU A 213 -2.42 4.73 -3.52
N LEU A 214 -1.95 5.28 -2.39
CA LEU A 214 -2.77 6.13 -1.52
C LEU A 214 -3.28 7.39 -2.25
N SER A 215 -2.45 7.99 -3.11
CA SER A 215 -2.83 9.13 -3.93
C SER A 215 -3.93 8.76 -4.93
N ARG A 216 -3.81 7.62 -5.61
CA ARG A 216 -4.81 7.15 -6.58
C ARG A 216 -6.14 6.86 -5.89
N TRP A 217 -6.09 6.21 -4.73
CA TRP A 217 -7.26 6.01 -3.88
C TRP A 217 -7.94 7.33 -3.54
N PHE A 218 -7.20 8.30 -3.00
CA PHE A 218 -7.79 9.58 -2.62
C PHE A 218 -8.37 10.34 -3.82
N ILE A 219 -7.64 10.39 -4.94
CA ILE A 219 -8.11 11.02 -6.19
C ILE A 219 -9.41 10.40 -6.68
N SER A 220 -9.61 9.09 -6.50
CA SER A 220 -10.84 8.40 -6.93
C SER A 220 -12.10 8.91 -6.21
N HIS A 221 -11.95 9.51 -5.03
CA HIS A 221 -13.04 10.11 -4.26
C HIS A 221 -13.24 11.60 -4.51
N LEU A 222 -12.35 12.24 -5.27
CA LEU A 222 -12.42 13.68 -5.54
C LEU A 222 -13.28 13.98 -6.76
N PRO A 223 -14.13 15.03 -6.71
CA PRO A 223 -14.89 15.45 -7.87
C PRO A 223 -13.97 16.07 -8.94
N GLN A 224 -14.40 16.02 -10.20
CA GLN A 224 -13.63 16.55 -11.33
C GLN A 224 -13.34 18.05 -11.21
N SER A 225 -14.23 18.82 -10.58
CA SER A 225 -14.03 20.25 -10.31
C SER A 225 -12.78 20.51 -9.46
N VAL A 226 -12.56 19.67 -8.45
CA VAL A 226 -11.33 19.71 -7.66
C VAL A 226 -10.16 19.44 -8.58
N LEU A 227 -10.15 18.33 -9.32
CA LEU A 227 -8.99 17.88 -10.11
C LEU A 227 -8.58 18.89 -11.21
N LYS A 228 -9.54 19.49 -11.91
CA LYS A 228 -9.28 20.49 -12.97
C LYS A 228 -8.62 21.77 -12.43
N ASN A 229 -9.03 22.21 -11.25
CA ASN A 229 -8.49 23.40 -10.58
C ASN A 229 -8.49 24.68 -11.44
N GLU A 230 -9.62 25.01 -12.08
CA GLU A 230 -9.75 26.18 -12.96
C GLU A 230 -9.41 27.50 -12.26
N GLN A 231 -9.60 27.58 -10.94
CA GLN A 231 -9.34 28.74 -10.10
C GLN A 231 -7.88 28.81 -9.58
N ASN A 232 -7.03 27.86 -9.97
CA ASN A 232 -5.62 27.75 -9.54
C ASN A 232 -5.43 27.83 -8.01
N LEU A 233 -6.31 27.18 -7.26
CA LEU A 233 -6.30 27.16 -5.80
C LEU A 233 -5.26 26.16 -5.26
N LYS A 234 -4.79 26.41 -4.03
CA LYS A 234 -3.94 25.46 -3.30
C LYS A 234 -4.75 24.22 -2.93
N TRP A 235 -4.08 23.07 -2.83
CA TRP A 235 -4.71 21.82 -2.41
C TRP A 235 -5.40 21.90 -1.04
N SER A 236 -4.85 22.68 -0.10
CA SER A 236 -5.49 22.92 1.19
C SER A 236 -6.85 23.58 1.05
N GLN A 237 -6.98 24.59 0.18
CA GLN A 237 -8.25 25.27 -0.07
C GLN A 237 -9.24 24.33 -0.77
N ARG A 238 -8.78 23.60 -1.79
CA ARG A 238 -9.60 22.67 -2.58
C ARG A 238 -10.16 21.52 -1.74
N ILE A 239 -9.38 20.97 -0.82
CA ILE A 239 -9.80 19.86 0.03
C ILE A 239 -10.69 20.36 1.19
N MET A 240 -10.36 21.51 1.78
CA MET A 240 -11.14 22.10 2.88
C MET A 240 -12.51 22.63 2.44
N SER A 241 -12.70 22.93 1.16
CA SER A 241 -13.99 23.36 0.62
C SER A 241 -14.96 22.21 0.36
N LEU A 242 -14.50 20.95 0.46
CA LEU A 242 -15.35 19.80 0.20
C LEU A 242 -16.22 19.46 1.40
N SER A 243 -17.46 19.13 1.10
CA SER A 243 -18.43 18.54 2.01
C SER A 243 -18.68 17.08 1.64
N HIS A 244 -19.45 16.36 2.47
CA HIS A 244 -19.82 14.98 2.17
C HIS A 244 -20.58 14.82 0.84
N SER A 245 -21.29 15.84 0.34
CA SER A 245 -22.05 15.74 -0.92
C SER A 245 -21.17 15.86 -2.16
N ASP A 246 -19.96 16.40 -2.02
CA ASP A 246 -19.01 16.58 -3.13
C ASP A 246 -18.19 15.31 -3.39
N ILE A 247 -18.12 14.41 -2.40
CA ILE A 247 -17.31 13.20 -2.44
C ILE A 247 -17.94 12.17 -3.37
N CYS A 248 -17.12 11.63 -4.27
CA CYS A 248 -17.47 10.46 -5.04
C CYS A 248 -17.41 9.22 -4.13
N TRP A 249 -18.54 8.86 -3.54
CA TRP A 249 -18.62 7.76 -2.58
C TRP A 249 -18.38 6.41 -3.23
N CYS A 250 -19.04 6.11 -4.35
CA CYS A 250 -18.96 4.81 -5.02
C CYS A 250 -18.35 4.93 -6.41
N PRO A 251 -17.10 5.43 -6.54
CA PRO A 251 -16.57 5.86 -7.83
C PRO A 251 -16.45 4.70 -8.83
N GLN A 252 -16.39 3.45 -8.35
CA GLN A 252 -16.13 2.27 -9.17
C GLN A 252 -16.97 1.04 -8.79
N PHE A 253 -17.87 1.16 -7.80
CA PHE A 253 -18.71 0.07 -7.31
C PHE A 253 -20.10 0.17 -7.95
N LYS A 254 -20.40 -0.72 -8.91
CA LYS A 254 -21.72 -0.75 -9.58
C LYS A 254 -22.72 -1.68 -8.90
N GLU A 255 -22.28 -2.75 -8.21
CA GLU A 255 -23.13 -3.74 -7.53
C GLU A 255 -22.43 -4.42 -6.33
N ASN A 256 -23.23 -5.12 -5.50
CA ASN A 256 -22.92 -5.82 -4.24
C ASN A 256 -21.46 -6.22 -4.03
N VAL A 257 -20.79 -5.52 -3.11
CA VAL A 257 -19.43 -5.83 -2.67
C VAL A 257 -19.51 -6.51 -1.32
N THR A 258 -18.91 -7.68 -1.22
CA THR A 258 -18.60 -8.30 0.07
C THR A 258 -17.47 -7.51 0.70
N ILE A 259 -17.74 -6.90 1.85
CA ILE A 259 -16.75 -6.14 2.62
C ILE A 259 -16.32 -7.00 3.80
N ILE A 260 -15.02 -7.17 3.99
CA ILE A 260 -14.49 -7.75 5.21
C ILE A 260 -14.58 -6.67 6.29
N ASP A 261 -15.57 -6.76 7.20
CA ASP A 261 -15.78 -5.75 8.25
C ASP A 261 -15.07 -6.10 9.57
N ARG A 262 -14.77 -7.38 9.78
CA ARG A 262 -14.14 -7.99 10.95
C ARG A 262 -13.34 -9.22 10.52
N CYS A 263 -12.48 -9.74 11.40
CA CYS A 263 -11.72 -10.95 11.10
C CYS A 263 -11.32 -11.66 12.41
N GLY A 264 -11.68 -12.94 12.51
CA GLY A 264 -11.46 -13.77 13.69
C GLY A 264 -12.01 -13.14 14.98
N GLU A 265 -11.17 -13.06 16.03
CA GLU A 265 -11.56 -12.47 17.32
C GLU A 265 -11.65 -10.93 17.32
N PHE A 266 -11.23 -10.26 16.25
CA PHE A 266 -11.17 -8.80 16.21
C PHE A 266 -12.47 -8.22 15.64
N PRO A 267 -13.05 -7.19 16.27
CA PRO A 267 -14.25 -6.53 15.76
C PRO A 267 -13.96 -5.59 14.57
N ASN A 268 -12.73 -5.61 14.07
CA ASN A 268 -12.21 -4.81 12.97
C ASN A 268 -11.24 -5.69 12.16
N VAL A 269 -10.66 -5.17 11.07
CA VAL A 269 -9.75 -5.95 10.22
C VAL A 269 -8.31 -5.77 10.70
N PRO A 270 -7.65 -6.81 11.25
CA PRO A 270 -6.26 -6.75 11.64
C PRO A 270 -5.38 -6.79 10.39
N LEU A 271 -4.51 -5.81 10.17
CA LEU A 271 -3.61 -5.78 9.01
C LEU A 271 -2.16 -5.90 9.47
N LEU A 272 -1.34 -6.59 8.66
CA LEU A 272 0.08 -6.84 8.93
C LEU A 272 0.91 -6.21 7.81
N GLY A 273 1.66 -5.15 8.12
CA GLY A 273 2.62 -4.51 7.23
C GLY A 273 4.02 -5.11 7.36
N ILE A 274 5.04 -4.46 6.79
CA ILE A 274 6.43 -4.97 6.87
C ILE A 274 7.14 -4.61 8.18
N ARG A 275 6.61 -3.66 8.97
CA ARG A 275 7.22 -3.17 10.22
C ARG A 275 6.37 -3.41 11.47
N GLY A 276 5.09 -3.71 11.31
CA GLY A 276 4.14 -3.79 12.41
C GLY A 276 2.74 -4.13 11.94
N GLY A 277 1.83 -4.26 12.90
CA GLY A 277 0.41 -4.50 12.65
C GLY A 277 -0.44 -3.27 12.99
N ILE A 278 -1.56 -3.14 12.30
CA ILE A 278 -2.55 -2.07 12.54
C ILE A 278 -3.95 -2.54 12.20
N SER A 279 -4.96 -2.17 12.97
CA SER A 279 -6.35 -2.48 12.63
C SER A 279 -6.97 -1.42 11.72
N CYS A 280 -7.66 -1.84 10.66
CA CYS A 280 -8.55 -1.00 9.87
C CYS A 280 -10.01 -1.21 10.30
N ASN A 281 -10.83 -0.16 10.27
CA ASN A 281 -12.26 -0.23 10.59
C ASN A 281 -13.12 0.08 9.35
N PRO A 282 -13.41 -0.92 8.50
CA PRO A 282 -14.21 -0.74 7.28
C PRO A 282 -15.66 -0.31 7.55
N ALA A 283 -16.20 -0.52 8.76
CA ALA A 283 -17.52 -0.01 9.12
C ALA A 283 -17.58 1.53 9.03
N LEU A 284 -16.45 2.22 9.16
CA LEU A 284 -16.37 3.67 8.93
C LEU A 284 -16.49 4.03 7.44
N ALA A 285 -16.19 3.12 6.52
CA ALA A 285 -16.23 3.29 5.07
C ALA A 285 -17.55 2.84 4.41
N LEU A 286 -18.58 2.44 5.15
CA LEU A 286 -19.85 1.96 4.56
C LEU A 286 -20.44 2.88 3.48
N ARG A 287 -20.30 4.21 3.64
CA ARG A 287 -20.72 5.18 2.62
C ARG A 287 -19.95 5.05 1.31
N GLN A 288 -18.65 4.70 1.33
CA GLN A 288 -17.84 4.45 0.14
C GLN A 288 -18.37 3.27 -0.70
N PHE A 289 -19.21 2.41 -0.11
CA PHE A 289 -19.84 1.28 -0.79
C PHE A 289 -21.34 1.47 -1.02
N GLY A 290 -21.87 2.67 -0.79
CA GLY A 290 -23.26 3.01 -1.06
C GLY A 290 -24.23 2.62 0.05
N TYR A 291 -23.72 2.14 1.19
CA TYR A 291 -24.55 1.83 2.35
C TYR A 291 -24.80 3.08 3.19
N ALA A 292 -26.07 3.31 3.53
CA ALA A 292 -26.43 4.34 4.49
C ALA A 292 -25.89 3.96 5.88
N ARG A 293 -25.21 4.90 6.56
CA ARG A 293 -24.91 4.74 7.99
C ARG A 293 -26.23 4.82 8.75
N ARG A 294 -26.55 3.77 9.53
CA ARG A 294 -27.71 3.75 10.43
C ARG A 294 -27.41 4.46 11.76
N ASP A 295 -26.16 4.37 12.22
CA ASP A 295 -25.69 4.89 13.52
C ASP A 295 -24.65 6.02 13.36
N GLY A 296 -24.48 6.83 14.41
CA GLY A 296 -23.53 7.95 14.41
C GLY A 296 -22.06 7.49 14.47
N PRO A 297 -21.08 8.33 14.05
CA PRO A 297 -19.65 7.98 14.12
C PRO A 297 -19.16 7.64 15.54
N HIS A 298 -19.89 8.06 16.58
CA HIS A 298 -19.55 7.82 17.99
C HIS A 298 -19.99 6.46 18.53
N GLU A 299 -20.97 5.80 17.90
CA GLU A 299 -21.55 4.53 18.37
C GLU A 299 -20.76 3.31 17.86
N ILE A 300 -19.92 3.49 16.84
CA ILE A 300 -19.07 2.45 16.21
C ILE A 300 -17.58 2.65 16.58
N ILE A 301 -17.26 3.43 17.62
CA ILE A 301 -15.85 3.70 18.01
C ILE A 301 -15.23 2.43 18.60
N ILE A 302 -14.72 1.58 17.72
CA ILE A 302 -13.75 0.55 18.05
C ILE A 302 -12.39 1.24 18.04
N GLN A 303 -11.74 1.28 19.19
CA GLN A 303 -10.39 1.83 19.29
C GLN A 303 -9.43 1.00 18.43
N GLY A 304 -8.64 1.68 17.60
CA GLY A 304 -7.65 1.01 16.76
C GLY A 304 -6.54 0.34 17.58
N ILE A 305 -6.05 -0.79 17.09
CA ILE A 305 -4.87 -1.50 17.59
C ILE A 305 -3.71 -1.20 16.65
N VAL A 306 -2.53 -0.94 17.20
CA VAL A 306 -1.29 -0.73 16.44
C VAL A 306 -0.09 -1.20 17.27
N PHE A 307 0.90 -1.82 16.61
CA PHE A 307 2.13 -2.26 17.26
C PHE A 307 3.27 -2.40 16.25
N ASP A 308 4.49 -2.03 16.65
CA ASP A 308 5.71 -2.35 15.90
C ASP A 308 6.16 -3.79 16.25
N TYR A 309 6.68 -4.55 15.26
CA TYR A 309 7.11 -5.94 15.49
C TYR A 309 8.18 -6.08 16.57
N ASP A 310 9.12 -5.13 16.65
CA ASP A 310 10.19 -5.14 17.65
C ASP A 310 9.69 -4.87 19.08
N SER A 311 8.44 -4.42 19.23
CA SER A 311 7.83 -4.02 20.50
C SER A 311 6.57 -4.82 20.88
N ASP A 312 6.27 -5.90 20.15
CA ASP A 312 5.06 -6.71 20.32
C ASP A 312 5.11 -7.64 21.55
N SER A 313 5.11 -7.02 22.74
CA SER A 313 5.10 -7.74 24.02
C SER A 313 3.81 -8.52 24.28
N GLN A 314 2.71 -8.18 23.60
CA GLN A 314 1.39 -8.78 23.81
C GLN A 314 1.11 -9.94 22.84
N GLY A 315 2.05 -10.26 21.94
CA GLY A 315 1.86 -11.31 20.94
C GLY A 315 0.72 -11.00 19.95
N LEU A 316 0.43 -9.71 19.71
CA LEU A 316 -0.63 -9.26 18.81
C LEU A 316 -0.37 -9.72 17.37
N ARG A 317 0.89 -9.82 16.96
CA ARG A 317 1.27 -10.37 15.66
C ARG A 317 0.73 -11.77 15.44
N GLN A 318 0.95 -12.68 16.40
CA GLN A 318 0.44 -14.05 16.30
C GLN A 318 -1.10 -14.11 16.38
N ARG A 319 -1.72 -13.20 17.14
CA ARG A 319 -3.18 -13.09 17.19
C ARG A 319 -3.77 -12.61 15.86
N PHE A 320 -3.18 -11.59 15.24
CA PHE A 320 -3.55 -11.11 13.92
C PHE A 320 -3.40 -12.22 12.87
N VAL A 321 -2.28 -12.95 12.89
CA VAL A 321 -2.07 -14.12 12.01
C VAL A 321 -3.16 -15.18 12.19
N ARG A 322 -3.49 -15.53 13.45
CA ARG A 322 -4.54 -16.52 13.74
C ARG A 322 -5.92 -16.06 13.27
N ALA A 323 -6.23 -14.77 13.41
CA ALA A 323 -7.51 -14.22 12.97
C ALA A 323 -7.72 -14.46 11.46
N TRP A 324 -6.70 -14.20 10.64
CA TRP A 324 -6.74 -14.48 9.19
C TRP A 324 -6.74 -15.97 8.82
N GLY A 325 -6.44 -16.86 9.77
CA GLY A 325 -6.56 -18.30 9.56
C GLY A 325 -7.94 -18.87 9.90
N MET A 326 -8.87 -18.02 10.35
CA MET A 326 -10.25 -18.38 10.63
C MET A 326 -11.12 -18.05 9.42
N SER A 327 -12.16 -18.85 9.16
CA SER A 327 -13.06 -18.73 7.99
C SER A 327 -13.97 -17.50 7.98
N ASP A 328 -13.70 -16.52 8.83
CA ASP A 328 -14.53 -15.32 9.05
C ASP A 328 -13.89 -14.06 8.45
N CYS A 329 -12.91 -14.26 7.57
CA CYS A 329 -12.26 -13.29 6.70
C CYS A 329 -12.35 -13.86 5.27
#